data_AF-A0A8T5R5A4-F1
#
_entry.id   AF-A0A8T5R5A4-F1
#
_cell.length_a   1.000
_cell.length_b   1.000
_cell.length_c   1.000
_cell.angle_alpha   90.00
_cell.angle_beta   90.00
_cell.angle_gamma   90.00
#
_symmetry.space_group_name_H-M   'P 1'
#
loop_
_entity.id
_entity.type
_entity.pdbx_description
1 polymer ?
#
loop_
_entity_poly.entity_id
_entity_poly.type
_entity_poly.pdbx_seq_one_letter_code
_entity_poly.pdbx_strand_id
1 'polypeptide(L)'
;WVEVYVEANDLLAGVEARDDGGEWVTLTKRSWGAWAASFHVEDGSLVDFRATSTDGGTDISGEYRWPEGTQVSEEPGDGGGGTAPSGFDASYSAVGGNEWWIQTKVDANEPLSGVDTRVDGGEWKAMDLKDWGSWAVSVHAPEGSLIQFRATSTDGDRDFSTGGWVWTHATPYPSDGQVAAFHNVKGNSGWVQVNVYSEAPLESVEARLDARGSWIALDQQDWGDWARALDAPDGTHVQFRATTTGGQVALSETWRWTDQEPLGMSEVWPQAGSHVSYETGMSFGSPGGYPRTIEDINVTLVYDGEQWRAECEGWREEYDHNGDLEERTRIQETGTFSPPRGASLTGVRVGEHARVETVGCEKGLHRSVFDIVEKTTRSSSRDGETVASPAWKGVYIPEWNEYAEAHWHTKTGLVLEWRWSATGGGFGGDLVSTDAPIGPDDPAPRPPQRDTWPFEESHASYAVEEGAPEDPHIESLLDLTYQGGYWQGVCDATDHISEEEPVERRIHVPYAPGTGPTAPTPGSVVGVGTNRAIEGCEPMPLTVVASHEESYQTTQDGEAVTTTAWYGHETDAAAVDGHAFDAWWDSEKGLALEWRTAGDRSFFDRRGILTDTDAPLAD
;
A
#
# COMPACT_ATOMS: atom_id res chain seq x y z
N TRP A 1 -15.82 17.30 -25.42
CA TRP A 1 -15.38 18.61 -25.95
C TRP A 1 -14.10 18.94 -25.21
N VAL A 2 -13.15 19.60 -25.88
CA VAL A 2 -11.90 20.01 -25.23
C VAL A 2 -12.15 21.36 -24.55
N GLU A 3 -11.80 21.45 -23.27
CA GLU A 3 -11.98 22.63 -22.42
C GLU A 3 -10.72 22.90 -21.59
N VAL A 4 -10.34 24.16 -21.46
CA VAL A 4 -9.22 24.60 -20.63
C VAL A 4 -9.50 25.92 -19.93
N TYR A 5 -9.05 26.04 -18.69
CA TYR A 5 -8.96 27.30 -17.95
C TYR A 5 -7.53 27.84 -18.10
N VAL A 6 -7.40 29.09 -18.54
CA VAL A 6 -6.09 29.72 -18.76
C VAL A 6 -5.93 30.89 -17.82
N GLU A 7 -4.92 30.82 -16.97
CA GLU A 7 -4.45 31.94 -16.15
C GLU A 7 -3.36 32.69 -16.91
N ALA A 8 -3.55 33.99 -17.09
CA ALA A 8 -2.60 34.84 -17.81
C ALA A 8 -2.50 36.20 -17.14
N ASN A 9 -1.29 36.77 -17.13
CA ASN A 9 -1.06 38.14 -16.63
C ASN A 9 -1.61 39.21 -17.60
N ASP A 10 -1.78 38.86 -18.87
CA ASP A 10 -2.25 39.74 -19.94
C ASP A 10 -3.60 39.29 -20.51
N LEU A 11 -4.28 40.22 -21.21
CA LEU A 11 -5.48 39.88 -21.96
C LEU A 11 -5.14 38.96 -23.14
N LEU A 12 -5.83 37.81 -23.21
CA LEU A 12 -5.69 36.85 -24.29
C LEU A 12 -6.49 37.26 -25.54
N ALA A 13 -5.83 37.25 -26.71
CA ALA A 13 -6.45 37.36 -28.02
C ALA A 13 -7.11 36.05 -28.47
N GLY A 14 -6.59 34.90 -28.04
CA GLY A 14 -7.11 33.59 -28.39
C GLY A 14 -6.47 32.45 -27.61
N VAL A 15 -7.17 31.32 -27.59
CA VAL A 15 -6.64 30.05 -27.12
C VAL A 15 -6.95 29.00 -28.19
N GLU A 16 -6.02 28.12 -28.46
CA GLU A 16 -6.13 27.02 -29.41
C GLU A 16 -5.74 25.71 -28.72
N ALA A 17 -6.23 24.59 -29.24
CA ALA A 17 -5.81 23.26 -28.83
C ALA A 17 -5.44 22.43 -30.07
N ARG A 18 -4.56 21.44 -29.93
CA ARG A 18 -4.27 20.47 -30.99
C ARG A 18 -4.17 19.07 -30.40
N ASP A 19 -4.40 18.08 -31.25
CA ASP A 19 -4.37 16.66 -30.94
C ASP A 19 -3.12 16.03 -31.58
N ASP A 20 -2.26 15.39 -30.78
CA ASP A 20 -1.02 14.70 -31.19
C ASP A 20 -0.16 15.49 -32.19
N GLY A 21 0.06 16.78 -31.90
CA GLY A 21 0.87 17.66 -32.75
C GLY A 21 0.18 18.15 -34.04
N GLY A 22 -1.10 17.85 -34.23
CA GLY A 22 -1.91 18.22 -35.39
C GLY A 22 -2.18 19.72 -35.58
N GLU A 23 -3.15 20.05 -36.44
CA GLU A 23 -3.54 21.45 -36.67
C GLU A 23 -4.16 22.09 -35.43
N TRP A 24 -3.84 23.37 -35.21
CA TRP A 24 -4.42 24.14 -34.11
C TRP A 24 -5.90 24.45 -34.37
N VAL A 25 -6.74 24.05 -33.42
CA VAL A 25 -8.18 24.31 -33.40
C VAL A 25 -8.46 25.45 -32.44
N THR A 26 -9.05 26.54 -32.95
CA THR A 26 -9.41 27.70 -32.12
C THR A 26 -10.50 27.34 -31.10
N LEU A 27 -10.22 27.61 -29.83
CA LEU A 27 -11.18 27.52 -28.74
C LEU A 27 -11.96 28.82 -28.60
N THR A 28 -13.24 28.73 -28.25
CA THR A 28 -14.08 29.91 -28.00
C THR A 28 -14.21 30.14 -26.50
N LYS A 29 -13.94 31.37 -26.04
CA LYS A 29 -14.17 31.75 -24.63
C LYS A 29 -15.65 31.67 -24.30
N ARG A 30 -16.00 30.88 -23.30
CA ARG A 30 -17.37 30.60 -22.87
C ARG A 30 -17.79 31.52 -21.74
N SER A 31 -19.10 31.65 -21.54
CA SER A 31 -19.67 32.53 -20.51
C SER A 31 -19.32 32.10 -19.09
N TRP A 32 -18.88 30.85 -18.88
CA TRP A 32 -18.43 30.30 -17.60
C TRP A 32 -16.91 30.43 -17.36
N GLY A 33 -16.19 31.15 -18.23
CA GLY A 33 -14.79 31.51 -18.02
C GLY A 33 -13.78 30.63 -18.77
N ALA A 34 -14.12 29.38 -19.11
CA ALA A 34 -13.23 28.48 -19.85
C ALA A 34 -13.18 28.77 -21.35
N TRP A 35 -12.13 28.28 -22.01
CA TRP A 35 -12.03 28.22 -23.47
C TRP A 35 -12.37 26.81 -23.94
N ALA A 36 -13.30 26.67 -24.89
CA ALA A 36 -13.73 25.34 -25.33
C ALA A 36 -14.12 25.25 -26.81
N ALA A 37 -13.84 24.09 -27.41
CA ALA A 37 -14.26 23.71 -28.76
C ALA A 37 -14.71 22.24 -28.80
N SER A 38 -15.48 21.90 -29.83
CA SER A 38 -15.88 20.52 -30.11
C SER A 38 -15.15 20.04 -31.34
N PHE A 39 -14.15 19.20 -31.14
CA PHE A 39 -13.49 18.40 -32.17
C PHE A 39 -13.23 17.00 -31.59
N HIS A 40 -12.94 16.04 -32.47
CA HIS A 40 -12.61 14.68 -32.06
C HIS A 40 -11.18 14.63 -31.55
N VAL A 41 -10.98 13.96 -30.42
CA VAL A 41 -9.69 13.59 -29.85
C VAL A 41 -9.83 12.14 -29.46
N GLU A 42 -8.90 11.29 -29.90
CA GLU A 42 -8.93 9.86 -29.57
C GLU A 42 -8.57 9.62 -28.10
N ASP A 43 -9.11 8.56 -27.51
CA ASP A 43 -8.80 8.15 -26.13
C ASP A 43 -7.31 7.78 -26.02
N GLY A 44 -6.61 8.36 -25.04
CA GLY A 44 -5.18 8.21 -24.83
C GLY A 44 -4.28 9.23 -25.55
N SER A 45 -4.80 10.00 -26.50
CA SER A 45 -4.03 11.02 -27.25
C SER A 45 -3.58 12.19 -26.37
N LEU A 46 -2.56 12.91 -26.84
CA LEU A 46 -2.01 14.08 -26.17
C LEU A 46 -2.61 15.37 -26.72
N VAL A 47 -3.03 16.25 -25.81
CA VAL A 47 -3.60 17.55 -26.13
C VAL A 47 -2.70 18.66 -25.60
N ASP A 48 -2.28 19.54 -26.50
CA ASP A 48 -1.55 20.77 -26.15
C ASP A 48 -2.46 21.97 -26.28
N PHE A 49 -2.22 22.98 -25.47
CA PHE A 49 -2.91 24.26 -25.55
C PHE A 49 -1.93 25.37 -25.89
N ARG A 50 -2.34 26.27 -26.79
CA ARG A 50 -1.62 27.50 -27.10
C ARG A 50 -2.46 28.69 -26.71
N ALA A 51 -1.93 29.57 -25.87
CA ALA A 51 -2.52 30.86 -25.54
C ALA A 51 -1.81 31.96 -26.32
N THR A 52 -2.57 32.90 -26.89
CA THR A 52 -2.03 34.09 -27.57
C THR A 52 -2.52 35.34 -26.85
N SER A 53 -1.62 36.21 -26.42
CA SER A 53 -1.93 37.51 -25.82
C SER A 53 -2.30 38.57 -26.86
N THR A 54 -2.95 39.65 -26.43
CA THR A 54 -3.41 40.76 -27.30
C THR A 54 -2.29 41.58 -27.94
N ASP A 55 -1.06 41.48 -27.42
CA ASP A 55 0.14 42.05 -28.02
C ASP A 55 0.86 41.08 -28.98
N GLY A 56 0.35 39.85 -29.14
CA GLY A 56 0.84 38.84 -30.07
C GLY A 56 1.86 37.85 -29.48
N GLY A 57 2.14 37.91 -28.18
CA GLY A 57 2.89 36.86 -27.48
C GLY A 57 2.13 35.53 -27.48
N THR A 58 2.86 34.41 -27.56
CA THR A 58 2.26 33.08 -27.50
C THR A 58 2.97 32.23 -26.47
N ASP A 59 2.22 31.41 -25.74
CA ASP A 59 2.75 30.40 -24.82
C ASP A 59 2.05 29.05 -25.08
N ILE A 60 2.77 27.96 -24.89
CA ILE A 60 2.29 26.58 -25.13
C ILE A 60 2.36 25.82 -23.80
N SER A 61 1.28 25.13 -23.45
CA SER A 61 1.26 24.28 -22.25
C SER A 61 2.12 23.03 -22.43
N GLY A 62 2.38 22.31 -21.33
CA GLY A 62 2.76 20.90 -21.45
C GLY A 62 1.63 20.06 -22.07
N GLU A 63 1.93 18.81 -22.38
CA GLU A 63 1.00 17.87 -23.01
C GLU A 63 0.05 17.26 -21.97
N TYR A 64 -1.22 17.07 -22.31
CA TYR A 64 -2.22 16.46 -21.42
C TYR A 64 -2.79 15.20 -22.05
N ARG A 65 -2.89 14.11 -21.27
CA ARG A 65 -3.49 12.86 -21.74
C ARG A 65 -5.02 12.97 -21.77
N TRP A 66 -5.62 12.73 -22.92
CA TRP A 66 -7.08 12.71 -23.10
C TRP A 66 -7.67 11.33 -22.78
N PRO A 67 -8.89 11.23 -22.21
CA PRO A 67 -9.72 12.30 -21.64
C PRO A 67 -9.37 12.61 -20.18
N GLU A 68 -8.36 11.96 -19.63
CA GLU A 68 -8.00 12.02 -18.21
C GLU A 68 -7.70 13.46 -17.74
N GLY A 69 -7.16 14.30 -18.63
CA GLY A 69 -6.75 15.67 -18.31
C GLY A 69 -5.51 15.72 -17.42
N THR A 70 -4.77 14.61 -17.30
CA THR A 70 -3.53 14.52 -16.54
C THR A 70 -2.41 15.11 -17.38
N GLN A 71 -1.70 16.10 -16.84
CA GLN A 71 -0.51 16.64 -17.49
C GLN A 71 0.56 15.55 -17.51
N VAL A 72 1.09 15.24 -18.70
CA VAL A 72 2.27 14.41 -18.83
C VAL A 72 3.45 15.27 -18.35
N SER A 73 4.04 14.89 -17.22
CA SER A 73 5.12 15.68 -16.62
C SER A 73 6.25 15.85 -17.62
N GLU A 74 6.52 17.10 -18.02
CA GLU A 74 7.81 17.46 -18.60
C GLU A 74 8.85 17.11 -17.52
N GLU A 75 9.70 16.11 -17.76
CA GLU A 75 10.84 15.91 -16.88
C GLU A 75 11.58 17.24 -16.74
N PRO A 76 11.95 17.67 -15.51
CA PRO A 76 12.62 18.94 -15.31
C PRO A 76 13.98 18.87 -16.01
N GLY A 77 14.04 19.48 -17.19
CA GLY A 77 15.25 19.63 -17.97
C GLY A 77 16.23 20.55 -17.25
N ASP A 78 17.05 19.96 -16.38
CA ASP A 78 18.21 20.63 -15.81
C ASP A 78 19.33 20.64 -16.86
N GLY A 79 19.89 21.83 -17.09
CA GLY A 79 20.80 22.09 -18.19
C GLY A 79 22.11 21.30 -18.07
N GLY A 80 22.39 20.44 -19.05
CA GLY A 80 23.64 19.67 -19.06
C GLY A 80 23.91 18.95 -20.37
N GLY A 81 24.43 19.69 -21.36
CA GLY A 81 24.74 19.24 -22.72
C GLY A 81 25.25 17.79 -22.89
N GLY A 82 24.48 17.03 -23.68
CA GLY A 82 24.87 15.76 -24.26
C GLY A 82 23.80 15.29 -25.24
N THR A 83 23.68 15.93 -26.41
CA THR A 83 22.89 15.40 -27.52
C THR A 83 23.49 14.07 -27.98
N ALA A 84 23.02 12.97 -27.37
CA ALA A 84 22.98 11.71 -28.07
C ALA A 84 22.13 11.94 -29.34
N PRO A 85 22.54 11.45 -30.53
CA PRO A 85 21.67 11.47 -31.70
C PRO A 85 20.37 10.80 -31.29
N SER A 86 19.24 11.49 -31.41
CA SER A 86 17.93 10.84 -31.30
C SER A 86 17.92 9.73 -32.34
N GLY A 87 17.88 8.47 -31.89
CA GLY A 87 17.73 7.34 -32.79
C GLY A 87 16.43 7.47 -33.59
N PHE A 88 16.32 6.69 -34.66
CA PHE A 88 15.05 6.49 -35.32
C PHE A 88 14.01 5.99 -34.30
N ASP A 89 12.85 6.64 -34.28
CA ASP A 89 11.77 6.40 -33.33
C ASP A 89 10.42 6.42 -34.07
N ALA A 90 9.55 5.47 -33.76
CA ALA A 90 8.25 5.32 -34.39
C ALA A 90 7.17 4.98 -33.35
N SER A 91 6.02 5.62 -33.49
CA SER A 91 4.83 5.32 -32.71
C SER A 91 3.79 4.60 -33.56
N TYR A 92 3.03 3.71 -32.92
CA TYR A 92 2.04 2.85 -33.56
C TYR A 92 0.68 3.12 -32.93
N SER A 93 -0.29 3.50 -33.74
CA SER A 93 -1.62 3.90 -33.29
C SER A 93 -2.70 3.32 -34.20
N ALA A 94 -3.97 3.45 -33.80
CA ALA A 94 -5.12 2.93 -34.54
C ALA A 94 -4.94 1.45 -34.95
N VAL A 95 -4.33 0.65 -34.07
CA VAL A 95 -4.15 -0.78 -34.26
C VAL A 95 -5.53 -1.43 -34.27
N GLY A 96 -5.78 -2.29 -35.25
CA GLY A 96 -7.09 -2.93 -35.38
C GLY A 96 -7.16 -3.87 -36.55
N GLY A 97 -8.26 -4.62 -36.67
CA GLY A 97 -8.47 -5.55 -37.77
C GLY A 97 -9.40 -6.70 -37.41
N ASN A 98 -9.16 -7.87 -37.99
CA ASN A 98 -9.87 -9.11 -37.67
C ASN A 98 -8.92 -10.31 -37.79
N GLU A 99 -9.45 -11.52 -37.65
CA GLU A 99 -8.66 -12.76 -37.67
C GLU A 99 -7.78 -12.94 -38.93
N TRP A 100 -8.10 -12.27 -40.05
CA TRP A 100 -7.40 -12.42 -41.34
C TRP A 100 -6.86 -11.10 -41.91
N TRP A 101 -6.81 -10.05 -41.08
CA TRP A 101 -6.45 -8.70 -41.50
C TRP A 101 -5.91 -7.91 -40.32
N ILE A 102 -4.68 -7.41 -40.41
CA ILE A 102 -4.04 -6.56 -39.40
C ILE A 102 -3.75 -5.19 -40.02
N GLN A 103 -4.04 -4.11 -39.29
CA GLN A 103 -3.65 -2.75 -39.65
C GLN A 103 -3.14 -1.94 -38.46
N THR A 104 -2.33 -0.93 -38.76
CA THR A 104 -1.86 0.09 -37.82
C THR A 104 -1.57 1.38 -38.57
N LYS A 105 -1.70 2.53 -37.91
CA LYS A 105 -1.06 3.78 -38.31
C LYS A 105 0.35 3.81 -37.69
N VAL A 106 1.31 4.41 -38.40
CA VAL A 106 2.68 4.58 -37.91
C VAL A 106 3.10 6.01 -38.16
N ASP A 107 3.49 6.71 -37.09
CA ASP A 107 4.08 8.05 -37.12
C ASP A 107 5.55 7.92 -36.68
N ALA A 108 6.48 8.61 -37.34
CA ALA A 108 7.91 8.44 -37.06
C ALA A 108 8.69 9.74 -37.28
N ASN A 109 9.84 9.87 -36.61
CA ASN A 109 10.72 11.04 -36.75
C ASN A 109 11.53 11.08 -38.05
N GLU A 110 11.50 10.00 -38.85
CA GLU A 110 12.15 9.90 -40.16
C GLU A 110 11.23 9.24 -41.22
N PRO A 111 11.48 9.45 -42.53
CA PRO A 111 10.74 8.76 -43.58
C PRO A 111 10.86 7.24 -43.49
N LEU A 112 9.73 6.53 -43.62
CA LEU A 112 9.68 5.08 -43.56
C LEU A 112 9.97 4.42 -44.92
N SER A 113 10.84 3.41 -44.94
CA SER A 113 10.99 2.49 -46.06
C SER A 113 10.02 1.32 -46.03
N GLY A 114 9.48 0.98 -44.84
CA GLY A 114 8.49 -0.07 -44.68
C GLY A 114 8.04 -0.26 -43.25
N VAL A 115 6.92 -0.97 -43.09
CA VAL A 115 6.42 -1.47 -41.81
C VAL A 115 6.18 -2.96 -41.96
N ASP A 116 6.61 -3.75 -40.99
CA ASP A 116 6.34 -5.16 -40.88
C ASP A 116 5.48 -5.43 -39.64
N THR A 117 4.72 -6.53 -39.69
CA THR A 117 4.07 -7.11 -38.50
C THR A 117 4.50 -8.56 -38.33
N ARG A 118 4.48 -9.06 -37.11
CA ARG A 118 4.52 -10.50 -36.86
C ARG A 118 3.42 -10.88 -35.89
N VAL A 119 2.82 -12.02 -36.15
CA VAL A 119 1.86 -12.68 -35.26
C VAL A 119 2.66 -13.66 -34.43
N ASP A 120 2.47 -13.59 -33.12
CA ASP A 120 2.98 -14.56 -32.18
C ASP A 120 4.48 -14.83 -32.40
N GLY A 121 5.31 -13.77 -32.39
CA GLY A 121 6.76 -13.85 -32.55
C GLY A 121 7.29 -14.53 -33.82
N GLY A 122 6.40 -14.86 -34.76
CA GLY A 122 6.72 -15.57 -36.00
C GLY A 122 7.53 -14.74 -36.99
N GLU A 123 7.51 -15.17 -38.26
CA GLU A 123 8.17 -14.41 -39.32
C GLU A 123 7.52 -13.03 -39.51
N TRP A 124 8.37 -12.00 -39.62
CA TRP A 124 7.94 -10.66 -40.03
C TRP A 124 7.32 -10.71 -41.43
N LYS A 125 6.10 -10.18 -41.55
CA LYS A 125 5.33 -10.01 -42.78
C LYS A 125 5.25 -8.52 -43.10
N ALA A 126 5.72 -8.16 -44.29
CA ALA A 126 5.63 -6.79 -44.79
C ALA A 126 4.18 -6.35 -44.90
N MET A 127 3.91 -5.13 -44.45
CA MET A 127 2.63 -4.46 -44.58
C MET A 127 2.66 -3.49 -45.76
N ASP A 128 1.53 -3.32 -46.43
CA ASP A 128 1.39 -2.33 -47.50
C ASP A 128 0.81 -1.03 -46.92
N LEU A 129 1.41 0.11 -47.23
CA LEU A 129 0.80 1.42 -46.99
C LEU A 129 -0.43 1.59 -47.91
N LYS A 130 -1.59 1.83 -47.31
CA LYS A 130 -2.86 1.99 -48.01
C LYS A 130 -3.16 3.46 -48.29
N ASP A 131 -4.06 3.72 -49.23
CA ASP A 131 -4.42 5.08 -49.68
C ASP A 131 -5.15 5.92 -48.62
N TRP A 132 -5.61 5.29 -47.54
CA TRP A 132 -6.16 5.95 -46.35
C TRP A 132 -5.13 6.20 -45.23
N GLY A 133 -3.84 5.92 -45.45
CA GLY A 133 -2.76 6.29 -44.53
C GLY A 133 -2.36 5.25 -43.48
N SER A 134 -3.01 4.09 -43.42
CA SER A 134 -2.59 2.98 -42.54
C SER A 134 -1.76 1.95 -43.28
N TRP A 135 -0.88 1.27 -42.55
CA TRP A 135 -0.19 0.06 -43.00
C TRP A 135 -1.08 -1.15 -42.71
N ALA A 136 -1.20 -2.07 -43.66
CA ALA A 136 -2.04 -3.25 -43.48
C ALA A 136 -1.57 -4.49 -44.24
N VAL A 137 -1.90 -5.67 -43.71
CA VAL A 137 -1.60 -6.98 -44.32
C VAL A 137 -2.69 -8.01 -44.01
N SER A 138 -2.95 -8.91 -44.95
CA SER A 138 -3.78 -10.10 -44.73
C SER A 138 -2.93 -11.26 -44.25
N VAL A 139 -2.91 -11.45 -42.93
CA VAL A 139 -2.27 -12.59 -42.26
C VAL A 139 -3.25 -13.17 -41.24
N HIS A 140 -3.22 -14.49 -41.05
CA HIS A 140 -4.03 -15.14 -40.03
C HIS A 140 -3.47 -14.82 -38.64
N ALA A 141 -4.30 -14.22 -37.80
CA ALA A 141 -4.03 -13.96 -36.39
C ALA A 141 -5.27 -14.34 -35.60
N PRO A 142 -5.31 -15.55 -34.99
CA PRO A 142 -6.38 -15.95 -34.09
C PRO A 142 -6.66 -14.92 -32.99
N GLU A 143 -7.87 -14.92 -32.45
CA GLU A 143 -8.16 -14.17 -31.23
C GLU A 143 -7.24 -14.62 -30.09
N GLY A 144 -6.71 -13.66 -29.34
CA GLY A 144 -5.70 -13.81 -28.30
C GLY A 144 -4.26 -13.61 -28.76
N SER A 145 -3.96 -13.69 -30.07
CA SER A 145 -2.57 -13.59 -30.59
C SER A 145 -1.88 -12.29 -30.18
N LEU A 146 -0.56 -12.30 -30.00
CA LEU A 146 0.22 -11.07 -29.84
C LEU A 146 0.71 -10.57 -31.19
N ILE A 147 0.37 -9.33 -31.50
CA ILE A 147 0.84 -8.63 -32.69
C ILE A 147 1.97 -7.69 -32.28
N GLN A 148 3.08 -7.71 -33.02
CA GLN A 148 4.14 -6.72 -32.90
C GLN A 148 4.35 -6.04 -34.24
N PHE A 149 4.71 -4.76 -34.21
CA PHE A 149 5.07 -3.99 -35.39
C PHE A 149 6.53 -3.59 -35.36
N ARG A 150 7.08 -3.38 -36.55
CA ARG A 150 8.43 -2.86 -36.75
C ARG A 150 8.41 -1.87 -37.90
N ALA A 151 8.77 -0.63 -37.63
CA ALA A 151 9.02 0.40 -38.62
C ALA A 151 10.49 0.35 -39.04
N THR A 152 10.78 0.62 -40.31
CA THR A 152 12.14 0.77 -40.83
C THR A 152 12.26 2.13 -41.53
N SER A 153 13.25 2.95 -41.16
CA SER A 153 13.53 4.22 -41.82
C SER A 153 14.11 4.02 -43.23
N THR A 154 14.18 5.07 -44.04
CA THR A 154 14.84 5.01 -45.37
C THR A 154 16.33 4.76 -45.29
N ASP A 155 16.96 5.05 -44.14
CA ASP A 155 18.38 4.82 -43.90
C ASP A 155 18.66 3.42 -43.32
N GLY A 156 17.58 2.67 -43.02
CA GLY A 156 17.63 1.26 -42.62
C GLY A 156 17.57 1.03 -41.11
N ASP A 157 17.48 2.10 -40.32
CA ASP A 157 17.25 2.03 -38.88
C ASP A 157 15.86 1.48 -38.57
N ARG A 158 15.70 0.87 -37.41
CA ARG A 158 14.48 0.12 -37.05
C ARG A 158 14.04 0.47 -35.65
N ASP A 159 12.74 0.61 -35.52
CA ASP A 159 12.06 0.77 -34.26
C ASP A 159 10.94 -0.29 -34.14
N PHE A 160 10.62 -0.68 -32.91
CA PHE A 160 9.65 -1.75 -32.61
C PHE A 160 8.58 -1.23 -31.67
N SER A 161 7.36 -1.70 -31.86
CA SER A 161 6.30 -1.47 -30.89
C SER A 161 6.64 -1.99 -29.49
N THR A 162 6.52 -1.15 -28.47
CA THR A 162 6.63 -1.55 -27.06
C THR A 162 5.50 -2.50 -26.68
N GLY A 163 5.82 -3.65 -26.06
CA GLY A 163 4.85 -4.65 -25.60
C GLY A 163 4.10 -5.45 -26.69
N GLY A 164 3.70 -4.82 -27.80
CA GLY A 164 2.80 -5.41 -28.80
C GLY A 164 1.31 -5.18 -28.47
N TRP A 165 0.41 -5.90 -29.15
CA TRP A 165 -1.05 -5.81 -28.93
C TRP A 165 -1.69 -7.19 -28.90
N VAL A 166 -2.61 -7.39 -27.98
CA VAL A 166 -3.44 -8.60 -27.90
C VAL A 166 -4.58 -8.50 -28.91
N TRP A 167 -4.66 -9.49 -29.80
CA TRP A 167 -5.60 -9.56 -30.91
C TRP A 167 -6.93 -10.20 -30.50
N THR A 168 -8.07 -9.98 -31.15
CA THR A 168 -8.41 -8.97 -32.17
C THR A 168 -8.78 -7.61 -31.57
N HIS A 169 -8.80 -7.51 -30.24
CA HIS A 169 -9.22 -6.30 -29.52
C HIS A 169 -8.24 -5.14 -29.67
N ALA A 170 -7.04 -5.41 -30.19
CA ALA A 170 -5.98 -4.42 -30.37
C ALA A 170 -5.66 -3.66 -29.07
N THR A 171 -5.77 -4.36 -27.95
CA THR A 171 -5.42 -3.83 -26.64
C THR A 171 -3.90 -3.83 -26.53
N PRO A 172 -3.26 -2.69 -26.21
CA PRO A 172 -1.83 -2.65 -25.94
C PRO A 172 -1.48 -3.71 -24.91
N TYR A 173 -0.43 -4.48 -25.19
CA TYR A 173 0.11 -5.42 -24.24
C TYR A 173 0.74 -4.61 -23.09
N PRO A 174 0.37 -4.88 -21.83
CA PRO A 174 0.79 -4.03 -20.72
C PRO A 174 2.31 -3.98 -20.61
N SER A 175 2.85 -2.76 -20.60
CA SER A 175 4.28 -2.45 -20.50
C SER A 175 4.76 -2.27 -19.06
N ASP A 176 3.98 -2.71 -18.07
CA ASP A 176 4.15 -2.39 -16.64
C ASP A 176 5.32 -3.12 -15.96
N GLY A 177 6.42 -3.35 -16.69
CA GLY A 177 7.57 -4.11 -16.20
C GLY A 177 7.28 -5.59 -15.94
N GLN A 178 6.14 -6.10 -16.40
CA GLN A 178 5.83 -7.53 -16.27
C GLN A 178 6.73 -8.34 -17.19
N VAL A 179 7.50 -9.23 -16.59
CA VAL A 179 8.41 -10.15 -17.27
C VAL A 179 7.66 -11.01 -18.29
N ALA A 180 6.42 -11.41 -17.98
CA ALA A 180 5.52 -12.10 -18.88
C ALA A 180 4.06 -11.87 -18.46
N ALA A 181 3.12 -11.93 -19.40
CA ALA A 181 1.69 -11.87 -19.15
C ALA A 181 0.99 -13.14 -19.65
N PHE A 182 -0.09 -13.49 -18.96
CA PHE A 182 -0.82 -14.74 -19.15
C PHE A 182 -2.23 -14.42 -19.66
N HIS A 183 -2.57 -14.96 -20.81
CA HIS A 183 -3.83 -14.72 -21.51
C HIS A 183 -4.46 -16.03 -21.99
N ASN A 184 -5.72 -15.97 -22.41
CA ASN A 184 -6.42 -17.11 -23.05
C ASN A 184 -6.29 -18.42 -22.25
N VAL A 185 -6.36 -18.31 -20.91
CA VAL A 185 -6.29 -19.44 -20.00
C VAL A 185 -7.51 -20.33 -20.25
N LYS A 186 -7.27 -21.56 -20.67
CA LYS A 186 -8.34 -22.48 -21.07
C LYS A 186 -7.97 -23.93 -20.83
N GLY A 187 -8.99 -24.79 -20.89
CA GLY A 187 -8.83 -26.23 -20.91
C GLY A 187 -10.02 -26.96 -20.33
N ASN A 188 -9.79 -28.16 -19.81
CA ASN A 188 -10.81 -29.03 -19.24
C ASN A 188 -10.22 -29.88 -18.10
N SER A 189 -11.00 -30.81 -17.54
CA SER A 189 -10.56 -31.60 -16.39
C SER A 189 -9.30 -32.45 -16.60
N GLY A 190 -8.88 -32.69 -17.84
CA GLY A 190 -7.65 -33.43 -18.17
C GLY A 190 -6.60 -32.61 -18.93
N TRP A 191 -6.78 -31.30 -19.07
CA TRP A 191 -5.94 -30.45 -19.92
C TRP A 191 -5.88 -29.01 -19.42
N VAL A 192 -4.66 -28.48 -19.30
CA VAL A 192 -4.39 -27.09 -18.92
C VAL A 192 -3.64 -26.39 -20.05
N GLN A 193 -4.09 -25.19 -20.42
CA GLN A 193 -3.52 -24.37 -21.49
C GLN A 193 -3.55 -22.88 -21.15
N VAL A 194 -2.51 -22.16 -21.57
CA VAL A 194 -2.37 -20.71 -21.38
C VAL A 194 -1.55 -20.12 -22.52
N ASN A 195 -1.91 -18.92 -22.95
CA ASN A 195 -1.07 -18.10 -23.79
C ASN A 195 -0.15 -17.25 -22.91
N VAL A 196 1.17 -17.36 -23.06
CA VAL A 196 2.17 -16.58 -22.33
C VAL A 196 2.98 -15.73 -23.30
N TYR A 197 2.98 -14.43 -23.04
CA TYR A 197 3.72 -13.45 -23.80
C TYR A 197 4.82 -12.86 -22.93
N SER A 198 5.97 -12.53 -23.52
CA SER A 198 7.11 -11.95 -22.82
C SER A 198 7.97 -11.17 -23.81
N GLU A 199 8.57 -10.08 -23.35
CA GLU A 199 9.55 -9.32 -24.14
C GLU A 199 10.88 -10.09 -24.28
N ALA A 200 11.20 -10.94 -23.30
CA ALA A 200 12.38 -11.79 -23.32
C ALA A 200 12.03 -13.23 -23.74
N PRO A 201 12.96 -13.99 -24.35
CA PRO A 201 12.72 -15.40 -24.64
C PRO A 201 12.41 -16.16 -23.36
N LEU A 202 11.31 -16.92 -23.37
CA LEU A 202 10.91 -17.80 -22.27
C LEU A 202 11.77 -19.06 -22.25
N GLU A 203 12.30 -19.41 -21.07
CA GLU A 203 12.95 -20.69 -20.80
C GLU A 203 11.91 -21.79 -20.47
N SER A 204 10.89 -21.45 -19.67
CA SER A 204 9.83 -22.39 -19.32
C SER A 204 8.51 -21.68 -19.01
N VAL A 205 7.42 -22.39 -19.23
CA VAL A 205 6.12 -22.09 -18.62
C VAL A 205 5.67 -23.32 -17.85
N GLU A 206 5.18 -23.12 -16.64
CA GLU A 206 4.75 -24.18 -15.73
C GLU A 206 3.36 -23.85 -15.18
N ALA A 207 2.60 -24.89 -14.84
CA ALA A 207 1.35 -24.77 -14.12
C ALA A 207 1.46 -25.46 -12.76
N ARG A 208 0.77 -24.92 -11.75
CA ARG A 208 0.64 -25.51 -10.43
C ARG A 208 -0.84 -25.72 -10.13
N LEU A 209 -1.20 -26.95 -9.79
CA LEU A 209 -2.55 -27.32 -9.34
C LEU A 209 -2.62 -27.20 -7.82
N ASP A 210 -3.53 -26.35 -7.35
CA ASP A 210 -3.71 -25.89 -5.98
C ASP A 210 -2.45 -25.21 -5.39
N ALA A 211 -2.63 -24.37 -4.36
CA ALA A 211 -1.53 -23.58 -3.80
C ALA A 211 -0.32 -24.41 -3.31
N ARG A 212 -0.51 -25.72 -3.10
CA ARG A 212 0.49 -26.66 -2.56
C ARG A 212 1.07 -27.61 -3.62
N GLY A 213 0.61 -27.55 -4.87
CA GLY A 213 1.13 -28.39 -5.94
C GLY A 213 2.60 -28.09 -6.25
N SER A 214 3.31 -29.08 -6.80
CA SER A 214 4.59 -28.81 -7.48
C SER A 214 4.32 -28.12 -8.82
N TRP A 215 5.25 -27.26 -9.26
CA TRP A 215 5.22 -26.70 -10.61
C TRP A 215 5.45 -27.79 -11.66
N ILE A 216 4.57 -27.85 -12.66
CA ILE A 216 4.60 -28.83 -13.74
C ILE A 216 4.82 -28.08 -15.05
N ALA A 217 5.95 -28.33 -15.71
CA ALA A 217 6.25 -27.74 -17.01
C ALA A 217 5.16 -28.04 -18.03
N LEU A 218 4.70 -27.01 -18.72
CA LEU A 218 3.82 -27.10 -19.87
C LEU A 218 4.65 -27.32 -21.13
N ASP A 219 4.07 -28.02 -22.10
CA ASP A 219 4.69 -28.20 -23.41
C ASP A 219 4.25 -27.05 -24.31
N GLN A 220 5.22 -26.36 -24.93
CA GLN A 220 4.92 -25.35 -25.94
C GLN A 220 4.26 -26.03 -27.15
N GLN A 221 3.02 -25.65 -27.45
CA GLN A 221 2.25 -26.20 -28.57
C GLN A 221 2.50 -25.38 -29.84
N ASP A 222 2.39 -24.07 -29.70
CA ASP A 222 2.68 -23.06 -30.72
C ASP A 222 3.32 -21.84 -30.03
N TRP A 223 3.69 -20.80 -30.77
CA TRP A 223 4.27 -19.62 -30.13
C TRP A 223 3.26 -18.96 -29.19
N GLY A 224 3.72 -18.64 -27.99
CA GLY A 224 2.88 -18.14 -26.92
C GLY A 224 1.93 -19.17 -26.33
N ASP A 225 1.55 -20.26 -27.01
CA ASP A 225 0.61 -21.25 -26.51
C ASP A 225 1.30 -22.42 -25.78
N TRP A 226 1.04 -22.55 -24.48
CA TRP A 226 1.64 -23.56 -23.61
C TRP A 226 0.56 -24.43 -23.00
N ALA A 227 0.74 -25.74 -23.09
CA ALA A 227 -0.28 -26.64 -22.59
C ALA A 227 0.24 -28.03 -22.21
N ARG A 228 -0.50 -28.73 -21.35
CA ARG A 228 -0.20 -30.10 -20.96
C ARG A 228 -1.44 -30.83 -20.47
N ALA A 229 -1.46 -32.14 -20.68
CA ALA A 229 -2.45 -33.01 -20.06
C ALA A 229 -2.19 -33.09 -18.54
N LEU A 230 -3.05 -32.45 -17.77
CA LEU A 230 -3.02 -32.39 -16.30
C LEU A 230 -4.42 -32.72 -15.78
N ASP A 231 -4.50 -33.62 -14.80
CA ASP A 231 -5.76 -33.96 -14.12
C ASP A 231 -6.11 -32.81 -13.17
N ALA A 232 -6.88 -31.85 -13.67
CA ALA A 232 -7.33 -30.67 -12.96
C ALA A 232 -8.87 -30.68 -12.90
N PRO A 233 -9.49 -31.49 -12.01
CA PRO A 233 -10.94 -31.57 -11.89
C PRO A 233 -11.62 -30.20 -11.75
N ASP A 234 -12.89 -30.11 -12.16
CA ASP A 234 -13.68 -28.89 -12.06
C ASP A 234 -13.59 -28.27 -10.65
N GLY A 235 -13.26 -26.98 -10.59
CA GLY A 235 -13.03 -26.24 -9.34
C GLY A 235 -11.59 -26.27 -8.79
N THR A 236 -10.66 -27.01 -9.41
CA THR A 236 -9.22 -26.98 -9.05
C THR A 236 -8.66 -25.57 -9.23
N HIS A 237 -7.74 -25.13 -8.38
CA HIS A 237 -7.08 -23.85 -8.56
C HIS A 237 -5.82 -24.02 -9.42
N VAL A 238 -5.68 -23.24 -10.49
CA VAL A 238 -4.52 -23.31 -11.39
C VAL A 238 -3.80 -21.98 -11.42
N GLN A 239 -2.51 -22.00 -11.13
CA GLN A 239 -1.63 -20.85 -11.30
C GLN A 239 -0.54 -21.18 -12.32
N PHE A 240 -0.13 -20.19 -13.09
CA PHE A 240 0.93 -20.30 -14.08
C PHE A 240 2.17 -19.53 -13.63
N ARG A 241 3.33 -20.03 -14.07
CA ARG A 241 4.63 -19.40 -13.90
C ARG A 241 5.34 -19.40 -15.22
N ALA A 242 5.94 -18.27 -15.58
CA ALA A 242 6.79 -18.13 -16.75
C ALA A 242 8.17 -17.69 -16.32
N THR A 243 9.21 -18.37 -16.81
CA THR A 243 10.61 -18.04 -16.52
C THR A 243 11.28 -17.63 -17.82
N THR A 244 11.94 -16.47 -17.85
CA THR A 244 12.73 -16.04 -19.02
C THR A 244 14.09 -16.73 -19.02
N THR A 245 14.76 -16.75 -20.17
CA THR A 245 16.16 -17.20 -20.32
C THR A 245 17.17 -16.40 -19.48
N GLY A 246 16.78 -15.24 -18.96
CA GLY A 246 17.54 -14.46 -17.98
C GLY A 246 17.27 -14.84 -16.52
N GLY A 247 16.39 -15.83 -16.27
CA GLY A 247 16.00 -16.29 -14.93
C GLY A 247 14.94 -15.44 -14.23
N GLN A 248 14.37 -14.44 -14.90
CA GLN A 248 13.27 -13.64 -14.33
C GLN A 248 11.98 -14.46 -14.36
N VAL A 249 11.17 -14.32 -13.31
CA VAL A 249 9.95 -15.12 -13.11
C VAL A 249 8.72 -14.22 -13.06
N ALA A 250 7.70 -14.55 -13.84
CA ALA A 250 6.34 -13.99 -13.72
C ALA A 250 5.37 -15.05 -13.20
N LEU A 251 4.40 -14.63 -12.40
CA LEU A 251 3.30 -15.47 -11.93
C LEU A 251 1.98 -14.92 -12.46
N SER A 252 1.08 -15.81 -12.85
CA SER A 252 -0.30 -15.42 -13.14
C SER A 252 -1.12 -15.25 -11.86
N GLU A 253 -2.31 -14.68 -12.01
CA GLU A 253 -3.39 -14.88 -11.05
C GLU A 253 -3.76 -16.36 -10.93
N THR A 254 -4.47 -16.73 -9.87
CA THR A 254 -5.00 -18.10 -9.72
C THR A 254 -6.36 -18.20 -10.39
N TRP A 255 -6.56 -19.25 -11.17
CA TRP A 255 -7.79 -19.48 -11.94
C TRP A 255 -8.56 -20.64 -11.33
N ARG A 256 -9.88 -20.52 -11.22
CA ARG A 256 -10.73 -21.65 -10.88
C ARG A 256 -11.03 -22.45 -12.14
N TRP A 257 -10.52 -23.67 -12.19
CA TRP A 257 -10.57 -24.49 -13.39
C TRP A 257 -12.02 -24.86 -13.74
N THR A 258 -12.32 -24.86 -15.04
CA THR A 258 -13.64 -25.00 -15.71
C THR A 258 -14.61 -23.82 -15.66
N ASP A 259 -14.52 -22.93 -14.68
CA ASP A 259 -15.25 -21.65 -14.74
C ASP A 259 -14.47 -20.60 -15.56
N GLN A 260 -13.14 -20.79 -15.71
CA GLN A 260 -12.21 -19.89 -16.45
C GLN A 260 -12.32 -18.41 -16.04
N GLU A 261 -12.96 -18.12 -14.91
CA GLU A 261 -12.92 -16.81 -14.29
C GLU A 261 -11.63 -16.70 -13.47
N PRO A 262 -10.84 -15.62 -13.63
CA PRO A 262 -9.74 -15.35 -12.74
C PRO A 262 -10.33 -15.18 -11.34
N LEU A 263 -9.80 -15.92 -10.37
CA LEU A 263 -10.10 -15.63 -8.97
C LEU A 263 -9.37 -14.34 -8.68
N GLY A 264 -10.08 -13.21 -8.79
CA GLY A 264 -9.49 -11.90 -8.53
C GLY A 264 -8.69 -11.95 -7.23
N MET A 265 -7.50 -11.33 -7.22
CA MET A 265 -6.42 -11.47 -6.21
C MET A 265 -6.85 -11.52 -4.72
N SER A 266 -8.06 -11.07 -4.41
CA SER A 266 -8.70 -11.20 -3.11
C SER A 266 -8.98 -12.64 -2.62
N GLU A 267 -8.93 -13.69 -3.45
CA GLU A 267 -9.06 -15.08 -2.95
C GLU A 267 -7.76 -15.69 -2.39
N VAL A 268 -6.63 -14.96 -2.44
CA VAL A 268 -5.32 -15.45 -1.98
C VAL A 268 -5.05 -15.11 -0.50
N TRP A 269 -5.95 -14.36 0.15
CA TRP A 269 -5.81 -14.02 1.56
C TRP A 269 -6.38 -15.13 2.47
N PRO A 270 -5.69 -15.54 3.56
CA PRO A 270 -4.38 -15.05 3.98
C PRO A 270 -3.21 -15.71 3.23
N GLN A 271 -2.15 -14.94 3.01
CA GLN A 271 -0.86 -15.42 2.51
C GLN A 271 0.17 -15.42 3.65
N ALA A 272 1.27 -16.16 3.52
CA ALA A 272 2.33 -16.13 4.53
C ALA A 272 2.81 -14.68 4.74
N GLY A 273 2.82 -14.21 6.00
CA GLY A 273 3.05 -12.82 6.39
C GLY A 273 1.78 -11.98 6.56
N SER A 274 0.60 -12.48 6.20
CA SER A 274 -0.66 -11.77 6.42
C SER A 274 -0.91 -11.52 7.90
N HIS A 275 -1.54 -10.38 8.22
CA HIS A 275 -1.74 -9.96 9.60
C HIS A 275 -3.12 -9.36 9.85
N VAL A 276 -3.55 -9.45 11.10
CA VAL A 276 -4.82 -8.91 11.61
C VAL A 276 -4.59 -8.52 13.06
N SER A 277 -4.97 -7.31 13.47
CA SER A 277 -4.96 -6.91 14.88
C SER A 277 -6.35 -6.54 15.36
N TYR A 278 -6.63 -6.90 16.61
CA TYR A 278 -7.88 -6.63 17.31
C TYR A 278 -7.59 -5.93 18.63
N GLU A 279 -8.42 -4.97 18.98
CA GLU A 279 -8.53 -4.48 20.35
C GLU A 279 -9.69 -5.21 21.00
N THR A 280 -9.45 -5.84 22.15
CA THR A 280 -10.44 -6.66 22.83
C THR A 280 -10.61 -6.19 24.26
N GLY A 281 -11.87 -6.05 24.66
CA GLY A 281 -12.26 -5.62 26.00
C GLY A 281 -13.13 -6.68 26.66
N MET A 282 -12.79 -7.08 27.88
CA MET A 282 -13.58 -8.01 28.67
C MET A 282 -13.86 -7.41 30.05
N SER A 283 -15.09 -7.54 30.51
CA SER A 283 -15.48 -7.15 31.86
C SER A 283 -16.33 -8.24 32.50
N PHE A 284 -15.99 -8.62 33.72
CA PHE A 284 -16.80 -9.48 34.57
C PHE A 284 -17.10 -8.74 35.86
N GLY A 285 -18.34 -8.80 36.32
CA GLY A 285 -18.77 -8.22 37.58
C GLY A 285 -19.94 -8.98 38.19
N SER A 286 -20.07 -8.95 39.51
CA SER A 286 -21.32 -9.45 40.10
C SER A 286 -22.50 -8.61 39.61
N PRO A 287 -23.75 -9.15 39.57
CA PRO A 287 -24.93 -8.35 39.21
C PRO A 287 -25.17 -7.10 40.10
N GLY A 288 -24.44 -6.98 41.22
CA GLY A 288 -24.44 -5.81 42.10
C GLY A 288 -23.38 -4.76 41.78
N GLY A 289 -22.57 -4.93 40.73
CA GLY A 289 -21.57 -3.97 40.25
C GLY A 289 -20.13 -4.25 40.69
N TYR A 290 -19.91 -5.06 41.73
CA TYR A 290 -18.59 -5.38 42.29
C TYR A 290 -18.55 -6.76 42.99
N PRO A 291 -17.40 -7.45 43.09
CA PRO A 291 -16.09 -7.14 42.48
C PRO A 291 -16.16 -7.20 40.95
N ARG A 292 -15.28 -6.44 40.28
CA ARG A 292 -15.20 -6.41 38.81
C ARG A 292 -13.78 -6.67 38.32
N THR A 293 -13.65 -7.42 37.23
CA THR A 293 -12.40 -7.61 36.48
C THR A 293 -12.58 -6.96 35.12
N ILE A 294 -11.61 -6.16 34.68
CA ILE A 294 -11.55 -5.55 33.35
C ILE A 294 -10.27 -6.04 32.67
N GLU A 295 -10.35 -6.42 31.41
CA GLU A 295 -9.20 -6.77 30.58
C GLU A 295 -9.27 -5.98 29.28
N ASP A 296 -8.20 -5.26 28.98
CA ASP A 296 -8.01 -4.57 27.71
C ASP A 296 -6.77 -5.17 27.05
N ILE A 297 -6.97 -5.86 25.93
CA ILE A 297 -5.96 -6.70 25.29
C ILE A 297 -5.95 -6.45 23.79
N ASN A 298 -4.78 -6.11 23.26
CA ASN A 298 -4.47 -6.13 21.85
C ASN A 298 -4.08 -7.54 21.41
N VAL A 299 -4.72 -8.04 20.37
CA VAL A 299 -4.47 -9.37 19.79
C VAL A 299 -3.99 -9.20 18.37
N THR A 300 -2.71 -9.50 18.13
CA THR A 300 -2.11 -9.49 16.79
C THR A 300 -1.97 -10.91 16.27
N LEU A 301 -2.54 -11.18 15.11
CA LEU A 301 -2.49 -12.45 14.41
C LEU A 301 -1.58 -12.33 13.19
N VAL A 302 -0.65 -13.26 13.01
CA VAL A 302 0.22 -13.37 11.82
C VAL A 302 0.10 -14.77 11.23
N TYR A 303 -0.18 -14.87 9.93
CA TYR A 303 -0.28 -16.14 9.22
C TYR A 303 1.09 -16.58 8.70
N ASP A 304 1.59 -17.73 9.13
CA ASP A 304 2.92 -18.22 8.70
C ASP A 304 2.90 -19.00 7.37
N GLY A 305 1.73 -19.13 6.74
CA GLY A 305 1.50 -19.94 5.55
C GLY A 305 0.80 -21.28 5.84
N GLU A 306 0.83 -21.74 7.09
CA GLU A 306 0.13 -22.94 7.55
C GLU A 306 -0.89 -22.67 8.67
N GLN A 307 -0.59 -21.74 9.56
CA GLN A 307 -1.36 -21.44 10.76
C GLN A 307 -1.25 -19.96 11.17
N TRP A 308 -2.18 -19.52 12.01
CA TRP A 308 -2.11 -18.20 12.61
C TRP A 308 -1.39 -18.28 13.94
N ARG A 309 -0.39 -17.43 14.13
CA ARG A 309 0.23 -17.15 15.42
C ARG A 309 -0.46 -15.93 16.00
N ALA A 310 -0.95 -15.99 17.24
CA ALA A 310 -1.42 -14.82 17.96
C ALA A 310 -0.40 -14.38 18.99
N GLU A 311 -0.27 -13.07 19.13
CA GLU A 311 0.45 -12.39 20.20
C GLU A 311 -0.56 -11.48 20.88
N CYS A 312 -0.68 -11.66 22.19
CA CYS A 312 -1.62 -10.95 23.03
C CYS A 312 -0.85 -10.07 23.99
N GLU A 313 -1.20 -8.79 24.01
CA GLU A 313 -0.60 -7.82 24.91
C GLU A 313 -1.66 -6.90 25.51
N GLY A 314 -1.64 -6.73 26.82
CA GLY A 314 -2.62 -5.89 27.49
C GLY A 314 -2.52 -5.91 29.01
N TRP A 315 -3.61 -5.53 29.66
CA TRP A 315 -3.69 -5.45 31.12
C TRP A 315 -4.98 -6.09 31.62
N ARG A 316 -4.88 -6.79 32.75
CA ARG A 316 -6.01 -7.17 33.60
C ARG A 316 -6.03 -6.27 34.83
N GLU A 317 -7.20 -5.77 35.15
CA GLU A 317 -7.46 -4.95 36.34
C GLU A 317 -8.55 -5.59 37.19
N GLU A 318 -8.26 -5.84 38.45
CA GLU A 318 -9.21 -6.37 39.43
C GLU A 318 -9.57 -5.27 40.43
N TYR A 319 -10.88 -5.09 40.64
CA TYR A 319 -11.42 -4.07 41.54
C TYR A 319 -12.23 -4.71 42.67
N ASP A 320 -12.08 -4.16 43.88
CA ASP A 320 -12.74 -4.63 45.09
C ASP A 320 -14.25 -4.32 45.10
N HIS A 321 -14.90 -4.62 46.22
CA HIS A 321 -16.32 -4.34 46.44
C HIS A 321 -16.68 -2.84 46.54
N ASN A 322 -15.69 -1.97 46.78
CA ASN A 322 -15.84 -0.51 46.80
C ASN A 322 -15.55 0.12 45.44
N GLY A 323 -14.97 -0.65 44.50
CA GLY A 323 -14.54 -0.20 43.20
C GLY A 323 -13.13 0.36 43.17
N ASP A 324 -12.34 0.10 44.22
CA ASP A 324 -10.93 0.44 44.28
C ASP A 324 -10.12 -0.64 43.54
N LEU A 325 -9.10 -0.23 42.77
CA LEU A 325 -8.20 -1.16 42.06
C LEU A 325 -7.38 -1.95 43.09
N GLU A 326 -7.56 -3.27 43.15
CA GLU A 326 -6.78 -4.17 44.01
C GLU A 326 -5.51 -4.65 43.32
N GLU A 327 -5.61 -5.04 42.05
CA GLU A 327 -4.52 -5.65 41.30
C GLU A 327 -4.55 -5.23 39.83
N ARG A 328 -3.37 -4.98 39.26
CA ARG A 328 -3.16 -4.75 37.82
C ARG A 328 -2.06 -5.68 37.34
N THR A 329 -2.40 -6.57 36.41
CA THR A 329 -1.50 -7.62 35.90
C THR A 329 -1.29 -7.42 34.40
N ARG A 330 -0.04 -7.34 33.94
CA ARG A 330 0.27 -7.31 32.51
C ARG A 330 0.01 -8.68 31.89
N ILE A 331 -0.69 -8.72 30.76
CA ILE A 331 -0.90 -9.91 29.95
C ILE A 331 0.07 -9.83 28.78
N GLN A 332 0.94 -10.84 28.65
CA GLN A 332 1.81 -11.02 27.49
C GLN A 332 1.86 -12.51 27.16
N GLU A 333 1.08 -12.92 26.17
CA GLU A 333 0.90 -14.33 25.82
C GLU A 333 1.10 -14.55 24.32
N THR A 334 1.65 -15.71 23.96
CA THR A 334 1.76 -16.13 22.56
C THR A 334 1.08 -17.48 22.38
N GLY A 335 0.34 -17.61 21.29
CA GLY A 335 -0.39 -18.81 20.95
C GLY A 335 -0.23 -19.15 19.47
N THR A 336 -0.30 -20.44 19.14
CA THR A 336 -0.45 -20.88 17.76
C THR A 336 -1.81 -21.52 17.61
N PHE A 337 -2.50 -21.16 16.53
CA PHE A 337 -3.85 -21.60 16.24
C PHE A 337 -3.84 -22.12 14.82
N SER A 338 -4.23 -23.39 14.66
CA SER A 338 -4.60 -23.88 13.33
C SER A 338 -5.55 -22.86 12.72
N PRO A 339 -5.37 -22.52 11.43
CA PRO A 339 -6.15 -21.45 10.86
C PRO A 339 -7.61 -21.78 11.07
N PRO A 340 -8.46 -20.78 11.38
CA PRO A 340 -9.88 -21.02 11.53
C PRO A 340 -10.25 -21.85 10.32
N ARG A 341 -10.58 -23.14 10.55
CA ARG A 341 -11.08 -24.00 9.48
C ARG A 341 -12.48 -23.48 9.27
N GLY A 342 -12.56 -22.30 8.68
CA GLY A 342 -13.79 -21.65 8.34
C GLY A 342 -14.52 -22.70 7.53
N ALA A 343 -15.66 -23.14 8.04
CA ALA A 343 -16.78 -23.31 7.14
C ALA A 343 -16.73 -22.09 6.22
N SER A 344 -16.47 -22.31 4.94
CA SER A 344 -16.51 -21.32 3.88
C SER A 344 -17.68 -20.37 4.16
N LEU A 345 -17.44 -19.23 4.82
CA LEU A 345 -18.51 -18.28 5.12
C LEU A 345 -18.94 -17.58 3.82
N THR A 346 -18.16 -17.76 2.76
CA THR A 346 -18.56 -17.56 1.37
C THR A 346 -19.70 -18.54 1.03
N GLY A 347 -20.92 -17.99 0.98
CA GLY A 347 -22.13 -18.72 0.57
C GLY A 347 -23.20 -18.88 1.65
N VAL A 348 -22.95 -18.44 2.89
CA VAL A 348 -23.96 -18.50 3.95
C VAL A 348 -25.10 -17.51 3.68
N ARG A 349 -26.33 -17.93 3.97
CA ARG A 349 -27.55 -17.15 3.72
C ARG A 349 -28.18 -16.68 5.02
N VAL A 350 -28.99 -15.62 4.92
CA VAL A 350 -29.87 -15.19 6.02
C VAL A 350 -30.75 -16.36 6.45
N GLY A 351 -30.74 -16.66 7.76
CA GLY A 351 -31.45 -17.79 8.37
C GLY A 351 -30.64 -19.09 8.51
N GLU A 352 -29.38 -19.12 8.08
CA GLU A 352 -28.45 -20.24 8.35
C GLU A 352 -27.60 -19.99 9.60
N HIS A 353 -27.05 -21.06 10.16
CA HIS A 353 -26.15 -21.01 11.30
C HIS A 353 -24.69 -20.87 10.82
N ALA A 354 -23.98 -19.87 11.31
CA ALA A 354 -22.54 -19.72 11.13
C ALA A 354 -21.80 -20.08 12.42
N ARG A 355 -20.77 -20.92 12.31
CA ARG A 355 -19.83 -21.12 13.41
C ARG A 355 -18.72 -20.09 13.28
N VAL A 356 -18.56 -19.26 14.30
CA VAL A 356 -17.49 -18.25 14.39
C VAL A 356 -16.57 -18.66 15.54
N GLU A 357 -15.27 -18.68 15.27
CA GLU A 357 -14.23 -18.93 16.27
C GLU A 357 -13.58 -17.59 16.59
N THR A 358 -13.65 -17.14 17.85
CA THR A 358 -12.97 -15.95 18.35
C THR A 358 -11.75 -16.37 19.18
N VAL A 359 -10.67 -15.60 19.09
CA VAL A 359 -9.43 -15.87 19.85
C VAL A 359 -9.55 -15.18 21.22
N GLY A 360 -9.37 -15.94 22.31
CA GLY A 360 -9.14 -15.40 23.64
C GLY A 360 -7.74 -15.78 24.12
N CYS A 361 -7.00 -14.82 24.66
CA CYS A 361 -5.59 -14.99 24.99
C CYS A 361 -5.36 -16.10 26.02
N GLU A 362 -6.02 -16.03 27.17
CA GLU A 362 -5.76 -17.00 28.25
C GLU A 362 -6.49 -18.35 28.11
N LYS A 363 -7.61 -18.38 27.38
CA LYS A 363 -8.51 -19.56 27.34
C LYS A 363 -8.56 -20.25 25.98
N GLY A 364 -7.74 -19.80 25.03
CA GLY A 364 -7.72 -20.31 23.66
C GLY A 364 -8.95 -19.86 22.85
N LEU A 365 -9.24 -20.60 21.77
CA LEU A 365 -10.33 -20.26 20.85
C LEU A 365 -11.71 -20.46 21.52
N HIS A 366 -12.44 -19.36 21.69
CA HIS A 366 -13.86 -19.41 21.99
C HIS A 366 -14.64 -19.72 20.71
N ARG A 367 -15.47 -20.76 20.75
CA ARG A 367 -16.30 -21.17 19.61
C ARG A 367 -17.75 -20.89 19.90
N SER A 368 -18.34 -20.02 19.08
CA SER A 368 -19.75 -19.65 19.17
C SER A 368 -20.48 -19.97 17.87
N VAL A 369 -21.77 -20.28 17.97
CA VAL A 369 -22.65 -20.50 16.82
C VAL A 369 -23.63 -19.33 16.78
N PHE A 370 -23.62 -18.58 15.69
CA PHE A 370 -24.48 -17.43 15.47
C PHE A 370 -25.52 -17.75 14.40
N ASP A 371 -26.73 -17.21 14.57
CA ASP A 371 -27.74 -17.18 13.52
C ASP A 371 -27.47 -15.98 12.62
N ILE A 372 -27.30 -16.20 11.30
CA ILE A 372 -27.12 -15.08 10.37
C ILE A 372 -28.46 -14.37 10.19
N VAL A 373 -28.49 -13.09 10.54
CA VAL A 373 -29.71 -12.29 10.55
C VAL A 373 -29.81 -11.41 9.30
N GLU A 374 -28.70 -10.82 8.85
CA GLU A 374 -28.68 -9.93 7.69
C GLU A 374 -27.29 -9.74 7.08
N LYS A 375 -27.27 -9.24 5.84
CA LYS A 375 -26.11 -8.64 5.20
C LYS A 375 -26.13 -7.14 5.49
N THR A 376 -25.02 -6.59 5.95
CA THR A 376 -24.88 -5.18 6.35
C THR A 376 -23.58 -4.58 5.82
N THR A 377 -23.34 -3.31 6.10
CA THR A 377 -22.06 -2.63 5.89
C THR A 377 -21.56 -2.18 7.25
N ARG A 378 -20.30 -2.48 7.57
CA ARG A 378 -19.68 -2.08 8.83
C ARG A 378 -18.44 -1.25 8.56
N SER A 379 -18.27 -0.19 9.35
CA SER A 379 -17.03 0.56 9.41
C SER A 379 -16.00 -0.23 10.20
N SER A 380 -14.87 -0.54 9.59
CA SER A 380 -13.75 -1.25 10.21
C SER A 380 -12.44 -0.55 9.88
N SER A 381 -11.48 -0.61 10.80
CA SER A 381 -10.18 0.00 10.58
C SER A 381 -9.30 -0.89 9.68
N ARG A 382 -8.69 -0.27 8.66
CA ARG A 382 -7.56 -0.82 7.91
C ARG A 382 -6.43 0.18 8.06
N ASP A 383 -5.33 -0.23 8.68
CA ASP A 383 -4.16 0.63 8.89
C ASP A 383 -4.50 1.97 9.61
N GLY A 384 -5.50 1.95 10.50
CA GLY A 384 -6.01 3.13 11.21
C GLY A 384 -7.10 3.92 10.45
N GLU A 385 -7.38 3.60 9.19
CA GLU A 385 -8.43 4.24 8.39
C GLU A 385 -9.76 3.50 8.47
N THR A 386 -10.85 4.24 8.66
CA THR A 386 -12.20 3.66 8.66
C THR A 386 -12.68 3.35 7.25
N VAL A 387 -12.77 2.07 6.91
CA VAL A 387 -13.27 1.57 5.62
C VAL A 387 -14.68 1.00 5.78
N ALA A 388 -15.56 1.31 4.82
CA ALA A 388 -16.90 0.72 4.76
C ALA A 388 -16.82 -0.68 4.13
N SER A 389 -16.98 -1.70 4.95
CA SER A 389 -16.76 -3.10 4.59
C SER A 389 -18.07 -3.88 4.53
N PRO A 390 -18.33 -4.67 3.46
CA PRO A 390 -19.52 -5.51 3.39
C PRO A 390 -19.43 -6.64 4.41
N ALA A 391 -20.40 -6.72 5.30
CA ALA A 391 -20.38 -7.65 6.44
C ALA A 391 -21.64 -8.52 6.51
N TRP A 392 -21.50 -9.68 7.15
CA TRP A 392 -22.61 -10.46 7.67
C TRP A 392 -22.79 -10.13 9.15
N LYS A 393 -24.04 -9.98 9.58
CA LYS A 393 -24.40 -9.87 11.00
C LYS A 393 -24.96 -11.19 11.49
N GLY A 394 -24.27 -11.78 12.47
CA GLY A 394 -24.73 -12.93 13.24
C GLY A 394 -25.19 -12.51 14.64
N VAL A 395 -26.25 -13.13 15.13
CA VAL A 395 -26.73 -12.94 16.51
C VAL A 395 -26.86 -14.29 17.19
N TYR A 396 -26.47 -14.36 18.46
CA TYR A 396 -26.72 -15.50 19.33
C TYR A 396 -27.62 -15.04 20.48
N ILE A 397 -28.83 -15.61 20.55
CA ILE A 397 -29.80 -15.36 21.62
C ILE A 397 -30.02 -16.69 22.37
N PRO A 398 -29.27 -16.98 23.44
CA PRO A 398 -29.57 -18.12 24.29
C PRO A 398 -30.87 -17.92 25.07
N GLU A 399 -31.37 -19.03 25.63
CA GLU A 399 -32.60 -19.07 26.44
C GLU A 399 -32.54 -18.25 27.75
N TRP A 400 -31.38 -17.67 28.10
CA TRP A 400 -31.14 -16.95 29.35
C TRP A 400 -30.35 -15.67 29.07
N ASN A 401 -30.92 -14.48 29.35
CA ASN A 401 -30.38 -13.10 29.46
C ASN A 401 -28.96 -12.74 28.93
N GLU A 402 -28.45 -13.45 27.95
CA GLU A 402 -27.20 -13.18 27.27
C GLU A 402 -27.54 -12.80 25.84
N TYR A 403 -26.71 -11.95 25.25
CA TYR A 403 -26.85 -11.52 23.88
C TYR A 403 -25.46 -11.43 23.28
N ALA A 404 -25.24 -12.13 22.18
CA ALA A 404 -24.04 -11.99 21.37
C ALA A 404 -24.39 -11.47 19.98
N GLU A 405 -23.56 -10.59 19.46
CA GLU A 405 -23.58 -10.10 18.09
C GLU A 405 -22.17 -10.15 17.53
N ALA A 406 -22.02 -10.58 16.28
CA ALA A 406 -20.76 -10.54 15.58
C ALA A 406 -20.98 -10.06 14.14
N HIS A 407 -20.06 -9.24 13.65
CA HIS A 407 -19.99 -8.80 12.27
C HIS A 407 -18.73 -9.39 11.65
N TRP A 408 -18.84 -9.99 10.47
CA TRP A 408 -17.67 -10.47 9.74
C TRP A 408 -17.73 -10.14 8.26
N HIS A 409 -16.56 -9.86 7.68
CA HIS A 409 -16.43 -9.48 6.29
C HIS A 409 -16.92 -10.59 5.35
N THR A 410 -17.74 -10.23 4.37
CA THR A 410 -18.43 -11.20 3.51
C THR A 410 -17.50 -11.99 2.58
N LYS A 411 -16.32 -11.45 2.30
CA LYS A 411 -15.35 -12.05 1.37
C LYS A 411 -14.24 -12.81 2.08
N THR A 412 -13.61 -12.17 3.07
CA THR A 412 -12.45 -12.74 3.78
C THR A 412 -12.86 -13.56 5.01
N GLY A 413 -14.09 -13.40 5.49
CA GLY A 413 -14.58 -14.06 6.71
C GLY A 413 -14.00 -13.49 8.01
N LEU A 414 -13.20 -12.43 7.94
CA LEU A 414 -12.64 -11.74 9.10
C LEU A 414 -13.73 -11.17 10.00
N VAL A 415 -13.64 -11.43 11.30
CA VAL A 415 -14.49 -10.71 12.27
C VAL A 415 -14.07 -9.25 12.23
N LEU A 416 -15.04 -8.35 12.08
CA LEU A 416 -14.85 -6.91 12.08
C LEU A 416 -15.13 -6.31 13.45
N GLU A 417 -16.13 -6.87 14.13
CA GLU A 417 -16.54 -6.50 15.48
C GLU A 417 -17.28 -7.69 16.09
N TRP A 418 -17.13 -7.91 17.39
CA TRP A 418 -18.06 -8.73 18.15
C TRP A 418 -18.37 -8.12 19.51
N ARG A 419 -19.56 -8.42 20.00
CA ARG A 419 -20.02 -8.02 21.32
C ARG A 419 -20.78 -9.17 21.95
N TRP A 420 -20.54 -9.40 23.22
CA TRP A 420 -21.30 -10.29 24.06
C TRP A 420 -21.62 -9.58 25.35
N SER A 421 -22.85 -9.79 25.80
CA SER A 421 -23.36 -9.25 27.05
C SER A 421 -24.02 -10.38 27.81
N ALA A 422 -23.72 -10.47 29.10
CA ALA A 422 -24.35 -11.41 30.01
C ALA A 422 -24.70 -10.71 31.31
N THR A 423 -25.51 -11.38 32.14
CA THR A 423 -25.85 -10.86 33.46
C THR A 423 -24.58 -10.87 34.32
N GLY A 424 -23.94 -9.70 34.48
CA GLY A 424 -22.69 -9.55 35.21
C GLY A 424 -21.43 -9.47 34.32
N GLY A 425 -21.53 -9.05 33.07
CA GLY A 425 -20.32 -8.77 32.28
C GLY A 425 -20.57 -8.63 30.80
N GLY A 426 -19.52 -8.23 30.09
CA GLY A 426 -19.51 -8.21 28.64
C GLY A 426 -18.11 -8.47 28.10
N PHE A 427 -18.03 -9.02 26.90
CA PHE A 427 -16.78 -9.09 26.17
C PHE A 427 -17.01 -8.63 24.74
N GLY A 428 -16.03 -7.98 24.15
CA GLY A 428 -16.11 -7.55 22.77
C GLY A 428 -14.73 -7.32 22.20
N GLY A 429 -14.72 -6.99 20.92
CA GLY A 429 -13.51 -6.51 20.26
C GLY A 429 -13.82 -5.97 18.89
N ASP A 430 -12.91 -5.12 18.43
CA ASP A 430 -12.98 -4.39 17.19
C ASP A 430 -11.71 -4.63 16.37
N LEU A 431 -11.85 -4.72 15.05
CA LEU A 431 -10.71 -4.82 14.14
C LEU A 431 -9.96 -3.47 14.10
N VAL A 432 -8.66 -3.52 14.40
CA VAL A 432 -7.77 -2.35 14.46
C VAL A 432 -6.95 -2.22 13.18
N SER A 433 -6.38 -3.31 12.67
CA SER A 433 -5.63 -3.30 11.42
C SER A 433 -5.64 -4.66 10.70
N THR A 434 -5.46 -4.67 9.38
CA THR A 434 -5.28 -5.89 8.59
C THR A 434 -4.73 -5.60 7.19
N ASP A 435 -3.91 -6.53 6.67
CA ASP A 435 -3.52 -6.58 5.25
C ASP A 435 -4.60 -7.19 4.34
N ALA A 436 -5.80 -7.45 4.86
CA ALA A 436 -6.87 -8.06 4.10
C ALA A 436 -7.62 -7.04 3.22
N PRO A 437 -8.10 -7.46 2.03
CA PRO A 437 -8.97 -6.63 1.20
C PRO A 437 -10.37 -6.53 1.82
N ILE A 438 -10.57 -5.54 2.68
CA ILE A 438 -11.86 -5.32 3.37
C ILE A 438 -12.75 -4.26 2.70
N GLY A 439 -12.23 -3.48 1.75
CA GLY A 439 -13.05 -2.59 0.92
C GLY A 439 -13.79 -3.33 -0.21
N PRO A 440 -14.88 -2.76 -0.75
CA PRO A 440 -15.69 -3.40 -1.79
C PRO A 440 -14.93 -3.70 -3.09
N ASP A 441 -13.96 -2.84 -3.44
CA ASP A 441 -13.17 -2.90 -4.68
C ASP A 441 -11.66 -2.99 -4.40
N ASP A 442 -11.31 -3.37 -3.18
CA ASP A 442 -9.94 -3.24 -2.67
C ASP A 442 -9.10 -4.48 -3.02
N PRO A 443 -8.00 -4.35 -3.77
CA PRO A 443 -7.05 -5.45 -3.94
C PRO A 443 -6.29 -5.69 -2.64
N ALA A 444 -5.95 -6.96 -2.35
CA ALA A 444 -5.10 -7.25 -1.20
C ALA A 444 -3.74 -6.56 -1.40
N PRO A 445 -3.26 -5.75 -0.44
CA PRO A 445 -1.91 -5.19 -0.52
C PRO A 445 -0.89 -6.33 -0.59
N ARG A 446 0.17 -6.14 -1.39
CA ARG A 446 1.30 -7.08 -1.38
C ARG A 446 1.99 -6.98 -0.02
N PRO A 447 2.53 -8.09 0.53
CA PRO A 447 3.38 -7.99 1.71
C PRO A 447 4.53 -7.04 1.36
N PRO A 448 4.84 -6.04 2.20
CA PRO A 448 5.92 -5.12 1.91
C PRO A 448 7.23 -5.90 1.71
N GLN A 449 7.90 -5.70 0.57
CA GLN A 449 9.30 -6.11 0.41
C GLN A 449 10.15 -5.10 1.18
N ARG A 450 10.69 -5.51 2.32
CA ARG A 450 11.36 -4.66 3.32
C ARG A 450 12.88 -4.72 3.14
N ASP A 451 13.44 -3.83 2.33
CA ASP A 451 14.90 -3.76 2.13
C ASP A 451 15.56 -2.52 2.76
N THR A 452 14.80 -1.48 3.15
CA THR A 452 15.35 -0.26 3.80
C THR A 452 14.34 0.37 4.78
N TRP A 453 14.74 0.53 6.04
CA TRP A 453 14.01 1.21 7.11
C TRP A 453 14.57 2.65 7.33
N PRO A 454 13.76 3.66 7.73
CA PRO A 454 12.32 3.57 7.90
C PRO A 454 11.63 3.54 6.54
N PHE A 455 10.65 2.64 6.40
CA PHE A 455 9.66 2.68 5.33
C PHE A 455 8.39 3.36 5.85
N GLU A 456 7.52 3.80 4.94
CA GLU A 456 6.21 4.34 5.31
C GLU A 456 5.51 3.36 6.29
N GLU A 457 5.00 3.88 7.40
CA GLU A 457 4.39 3.16 8.53
C GLU A 457 5.35 2.51 9.56
N SER A 458 6.66 2.77 9.47
CA SER A 458 7.61 2.34 10.53
C SER A 458 7.20 2.92 11.90
N HIS A 459 7.48 2.20 13.00
CA HIS A 459 7.03 2.55 14.35
C HIS A 459 8.17 2.71 15.37
N ALA A 460 8.04 3.67 16.28
CA ALA A 460 8.94 3.85 17.42
C ALA A 460 8.19 4.43 18.64
N SER A 461 8.38 3.82 19.82
CA SER A 461 7.78 4.26 21.08
C SER A 461 8.84 4.71 22.08
N TYR A 462 8.53 5.77 22.83
CA TYR A 462 9.38 6.29 23.91
C TYR A 462 8.62 6.36 25.22
N ALA A 463 9.25 5.90 26.30
CA ALA A 463 8.81 6.25 27.65
C ALA A 463 9.49 7.54 28.09
N VAL A 464 8.68 8.49 28.56
CA VAL A 464 9.15 9.75 29.16
C VAL A 464 8.91 9.67 30.65
N GLU A 465 10.00 9.60 31.41
CA GLU A 465 9.96 9.69 32.87
C GLU A 465 10.01 11.16 33.29
N GLU A 466 9.01 11.59 34.05
CA GLU A 466 8.93 12.91 34.67
C GLU A 466 8.85 12.78 36.20
N GLY A 467 9.90 13.20 36.92
CA GLY A 467 9.87 13.19 38.38
C GLY A 467 11.20 13.52 39.07
N ALA A 468 11.12 13.79 40.38
CA ALA A 468 12.31 13.87 41.22
C ALA A 468 12.85 12.45 41.50
N PRO A 469 14.16 12.25 41.74
CA PRO A 469 14.76 10.92 41.95
C PRO A 469 14.14 10.10 43.09
N GLU A 470 13.38 10.76 43.96
CA GLU A 470 12.82 10.18 45.18
C GLU A 470 11.33 9.82 45.02
N ASP A 471 10.69 10.19 43.90
CA ASP A 471 9.27 9.93 43.63
C ASP A 471 8.91 10.12 42.11
N PRO A 472 9.19 9.13 41.23
CA PRO A 472 8.83 9.18 39.82
C PRO A 472 7.33 8.88 39.66
N HIS A 473 6.54 9.82 39.13
CA HIS A 473 5.07 9.69 39.06
C HIS A 473 4.44 9.97 37.70
N ILE A 474 5.23 10.16 36.64
CA ILE A 474 4.68 10.38 35.31
C ILE A 474 5.50 9.55 34.32
N GLU A 475 4.89 8.48 33.81
CA GLU A 475 5.29 7.83 32.56
C GLU A 475 4.34 8.36 31.48
N SER A 476 4.85 9.17 30.56
CA SER A 476 4.13 9.47 29.31
C SER A 476 4.68 8.58 28.20
N LEU A 477 3.80 8.00 27.39
CA LEU A 477 4.21 7.23 26.22
C LEU A 477 4.12 8.12 24.98
N LEU A 478 5.17 8.18 24.19
CA LEU A 478 5.20 8.85 22.89
C LEU A 478 5.35 7.79 21.81
N ASP A 479 4.28 7.56 21.05
CA ASP A 479 4.28 6.65 19.90
C ASP A 479 4.43 7.44 18.62
N LEU A 480 5.38 7.04 17.78
CA LEU A 480 5.70 7.66 16.49
C LEU A 480 5.49 6.66 15.35
N THR A 481 4.89 7.12 14.26
CA THR A 481 4.73 6.44 12.97
C THR A 481 5.39 7.27 11.86
N TYR A 482 6.16 6.63 10.99
CA TYR A 482 6.80 7.30 9.85
C TYR A 482 5.83 7.45 8.68
N GLN A 483 5.39 8.66 8.36
CA GLN A 483 4.49 8.92 7.24
C GLN A 483 4.89 10.16 6.45
N GLY A 484 4.88 10.06 5.12
CA GLY A 484 5.19 11.14 4.19
C GLY A 484 6.64 11.58 4.23
N GLY A 485 7.56 10.69 4.65
CA GLY A 485 8.98 10.98 4.82
C GLY A 485 9.37 11.61 6.16
N TYR A 486 8.49 11.62 7.17
CA TYR A 486 8.75 12.16 8.50
C TYR A 486 8.04 11.37 9.61
N TRP A 487 8.53 11.48 10.85
CA TRP A 487 7.91 10.86 12.01
C TRP A 487 6.76 11.72 12.54
N GLN A 488 5.60 11.09 12.75
CA GLN A 488 4.40 11.69 13.32
C GLN A 488 4.00 10.90 14.56
N GLY A 489 3.51 11.54 15.61
CA GLY A 489 3.15 10.77 16.79
C GLY A 489 2.17 11.43 17.72
N VAL A 490 1.67 10.62 18.65
CA VAL A 490 0.74 11.00 19.72
C VAL A 490 1.48 10.84 21.04
N CYS A 491 1.45 11.91 21.85
CA CYS A 491 1.94 11.87 23.22
C CYS A 491 0.74 11.69 24.14
N ASP A 492 0.64 10.53 24.80
CA ASP A 492 -0.34 10.31 25.85
C ASP A 492 0.32 10.51 27.21
N ALA A 493 -0.05 11.61 27.86
CA ALA A 493 0.35 11.94 29.22
C ALA A 493 -0.84 11.74 30.16
N THR A 494 -0.71 10.81 31.11
CA THR A 494 -1.72 10.60 32.15
C THR A 494 -1.32 11.40 33.39
N ASP A 495 -2.00 12.52 33.65
CA ASP A 495 -1.74 13.34 34.84
C ASP A 495 -2.54 12.81 36.03
N HIS A 496 -1.87 12.20 37.00
CA HIS A 496 -2.49 11.71 38.24
C HIS A 496 -2.35 12.73 39.38
N ILE A 497 -2.86 13.94 39.18
CA ILE A 497 -2.94 14.93 40.28
C ILE A 497 -4.35 15.54 40.37
N SER A 498 -5.16 14.93 41.24
CA SER A 498 -6.45 15.38 41.83
C SER A 498 -7.77 15.06 41.10
N GLU A 499 -8.84 14.90 41.90
CA GLU A 499 -10.17 14.31 41.65
C GLU A 499 -11.08 15.00 40.59
N GLU A 500 -10.54 15.71 39.60
CA GLU A 500 -11.34 16.19 38.46
C GLU A 500 -10.90 15.51 37.16
N GLU A 501 -11.87 15.23 36.28
CA GLU A 501 -11.80 14.30 35.14
C GLU A 501 -10.49 14.34 34.32
N PRO A 502 -9.98 13.18 33.84
CA PRO A 502 -8.78 13.12 33.02
C PRO A 502 -8.96 13.99 31.77
N VAL A 503 -8.10 15.00 31.62
CA VAL A 503 -8.08 15.85 30.43
C VAL A 503 -7.15 15.20 29.42
N GLU A 504 -7.72 14.50 28.44
CA GLU A 504 -6.98 14.03 27.26
C GLU A 504 -6.38 15.26 26.54
N ARG A 505 -5.05 15.37 26.51
CA ARG A 505 -4.35 16.43 25.77
C ARG A 505 -3.59 15.80 24.61
N ARG A 506 -4.20 15.82 23.43
CA ARG A 506 -3.48 15.47 22.20
C ARG A 506 -2.50 16.56 21.84
N ILE A 507 -1.20 16.23 21.88
CA ILE A 507 -0.13 17.09 21.39
C ILE A 507 0.40 16.47 20.09
N HIS A 508 0.26 17.18 18.98
CA HIS A 508 0.89 16.81 17.73
C HIS A 508 2.36 17.28 17.75
N VAL A 509 3.30 16.34 17.76
CA VAL A 509 4.74 16.66 17.66
C VAL A 509 5.20 16.31 16.24
N PRO A 510 5.30 17.28 15.31
CA PRO A 510 6.00 17.03 14.06
C PRO A 510 7.50 17.00 14.35
N TYR A 511 8.11 15.81 14.32
CA TYR A 511 9.56 15.65 14.42
C TYR A 511 10.15 15.48 13.02
N ALA A 512 10.96 16.45 12.59
CA ALA A 512 11.75 16.34 11.36
C ALA A 512 13.23 16.54 11.70
N PRO A 513 14.11 15.54 11.48
CA PRO A 513 15.49 15.87 11.17
C PRO A 513 15.49 16.47 9.77
N GLY A 514 15.39 17.80 9.70
CA GLY A 514 15.45 18.54 8.46
C GLY A 514 16.87 18.60 7.90
N THR A 515 17.38 17.49 7.37
CA THR A 515 18.41 17.45 6.31
C THR A 515 18.42 16.05 5.71
N GLY A 516 18.61 15.91 4.39
CA GLY A 516 18.79 14.62 3.72
C GLY A 516 19.96 13.78 4.27
N PRO A 517 20.32 12.65 3.62
CA PRO A 517 21.12 11.55 4.18
C PRO A 517 22.61 11.85 4.45
N THR A 518 23.01 13.11 4.61
CA THR A 518 24.36 13.46 5.04
C THR A 518 24.39 13.66 6.56
N ALA A 519 25.09 12.75 7.24
CA ALA A 519 25.34 12.81 8.68
C ALA A 519 25.89 14.19 9.11
N PRO A 520 25.41 14.76 10.23
CA PRO A 520 25.94 16.02 10.75
C PRO A 520 27.41 15.86 11.19
N THR A 521 28.23 16.89 10.95
CA THR A 521 29.63 16.95 11.41
C THR A 521 29.77 17.76 12.70
N PRO A 522 30.70 17.44 13.63
CA PRO A 522 30.93 18.22 14.84
C PRO A 522 31.03 19.73 14.56
N GLY A 523 30.20 20.52 15.25
CA GLY A 523 30.06 21.96 15.05
C GLY A 523 28.92 22.39 14.12
N SER A 524 28.15 21.47 13.52
CA SER A 524 26.92 21.81 12.81
C SER A 524 25.80 22.19 13.77
N VAL A 525 25.02 23.21 13.42
CA VAL A 525 23.78 23.57 14.11
C VAL A 525 22.63 22.85 13.40
N VAL A 526 21.90 22.01 14.13
CA VAL A 526 20.70 21.32 13.64
C VAL A 526 19.50 22.03 14.25
N GLY A 527 18.60 22.54 13.40
CA GLY A 527 17.35 23.13 13.85
C GLY A 527 16.33 22.04 14.13
N VAL A 528 15.92 21.87 15.38
CA VAL A 528 14.79 21.01 15.72
C VAL A 528 13.54 21.88 15.62
N GLY A 529 12.87 21.83 14.47
CA GLY A 529 11.73 22.71 14.16
C GLY A 529 10.40 21.96 14.16
N THR A 530 9.40 22.48 14.88
CA THR A 530 8.00 22.10 14.67
C THR A 530 7.48 22.80 13.42
N ASN A 531 7.34 22.10 12.30
CA ASN A 531 6.85 22.68 11.04
C ASN A 531 5.31 22.83 11.05
N ARG A 532 4.81 23.76 11.87
CA ARG A 532 3.59 24.59 11.76
C ARG A 532 3.29 25.12 13.16
N ALA A 533 3.14 26.43 13.26
CA ALA A 533 2.98 27.15 14.53
C ALA A 533 1.80 26.62 15.36
N ILE A 534 2.12 25.90 16.44
CA ILE A 534 1.32 25.93 17.66
C ILE A 534 1.66 27.25 18.34
N GLU A 535 0.64 28.04 18.67
CA GLU A 535 0.80 29.35 19.30
C GLU A 535 1.57 29.19 20.64
N GLY A 536 2.86 29.56 20.68
CA GLY A 536 3.67 29.59 21.90
C GLY A 536 5.03 28.89 21.92
N CYS A 537 5.50 28.24 20.84
CA CYS A 537 6.84 27.61 20.81
C CYS A 537 7.75 28.24 19.72
N GLU A 538 8.88 28.82 20.11
CA GLU A 538 9.93 29.26 19.18
C GLU A 538 10.93 28.11 18.90
N PRO A 539 11.49 28.02 17.67
CA PRO A 539 12.44 26.96 17.31
C PRO A 539 13.75 27.06 18.12
N MET A 540 14.24 25.93 18.63
CA MET A 540 15.47 25.86 19.44
C MET A 540 16.63 25.29 18.61
N PRO A 541 17.76 26.01 18.47
CA PRO A 541 18.94 25.52 17.77
C PRO A 541 19.79 24.60 18.66
N LEU A 542 20.05 23.37 18.21
CA LEU A 542 20.99 22.45 18.86
C LEU A 542 22.34 22.46 18.13
N THR A 543 23.44 22.54 18.89
CA THR A 543 24.80 22.43 18.33
C THR A 543 25.34 21.03 18.56
N VAL A 544 25.75 20.34 17.50
CA VAL A 544 26.37 19.00 17.61
C VAL A 544 27.80 19.17 18.15
N VAL A 545 28.07 18.65 19.35
CA VAL A 545 29.33 18.92 20.05
C VAL A 545 30.39 17.85 19.77
N ALA A 546 30.03 16.57 19.69
CA ALA A 546 30.95 15.47 19.39
C ALA A 546 30.23 14.18 18.94
N SER A 547 30.95 13.28 18.23
CA SER A 547 30.62 11.84 18.21
C SER A 547 31.35 11.14 19.34
N HIS A 548 30.66 10.26 20.05
CA HIS A 548 31.28 9.31 20.97
C HIS A 548 30.61 7.95 20.79
N GLU A 549 31.40 6.87 20.75
CA GLU A 549 30.85 5.52 20.92
C GLU A 549 30.48 5.33 22.38
N GLU A 550 29.19 5.25 22.68
CA GLU A 550 28.67 4.87 24.00
C GLU A 550 27.91 3.55 23.90
N SER A 551 28.06 2.70 24.92
CA SER A 551 27.24 1.49 25.06
C SER A 551 25.94 1.86 25.77
N TYR A 552 24.80 1.53 25.16
CA TYR A 552 23.48 1.77 25.73
C TYR A 552 22.88 0.44 26.22
N GLN A 553 22.13 0.48 27.32
CA GLN A 553 21.41 -0.69 27.84
C GLN A 553 19.92 -0.54 27.58
N THR A 554 19.42 -1.02 26.45
CA THR A 554 17.97 -1.06 26.18
C THR A 554 17.67 -2.15 25.15
N THR A 555 17.57 -3.40 25.60
CA THR A 555 16.75 -4.41 24.93
C THR A 555 15.77 -4.98 25.94
N GLN A 556 14.66 -5.52 25.46
CA GLN A 556 13.58 -6.13 26.25
C GLN A 556 14.08 -7.20 27.25
N ASP A 557 15.25 -7.79 26.99
CA ASP A 557 15.87 -8.84 27.79
C ASP A 557 17.02 -8.36 28.73
N GLY A 558 17.34 -7.06 28.73
CA GLY A 558 18.40 -6.47 29.57
C GLY A 558 19.83 -6.71 29.06
N GLU A 559 20.02 -7.17 27.81
CA GLU A 559 21.34 -7.21 27.17
C GLU A 559 21.75 -5.83 26.65
N ALA A 560 23.03 -5.49 26.83
CA ALA A 560 23.61 -4.23 26.40
C ALA A 560 23.92 -4.27 24.91
N VAL A 561 23.36 -3.34 24.13
CA VAL A 561 23.67 -3.17 22.70
C VAL A 561 24.60 -1.97 22.55
N THR A 562 25.68 -2.12 21.80
CA THR A 562 26.63 -1.03 21.56
C THR A 562 26.40 -0.46 20.17
N THR A 563 25.83 0.75 20.09
CA THR A 563 25.64 1.48 18.83
C THR A 563 26.45 2.78 18.81
N THR A 564 26.80 3.26 17.62
CA THR A 564 27.45 4.57 17.46
C THR A 564 26.40 5.66 17.47
N ALA A 565 26.35 6.41 18.58
CA ALA A 565 25.49 7.57 18.72
C ALA A 565 26.26 8.89 18.55
N TRP A 566 25.55 9.93 18.15
CA TRP A 566 26.05 11.30 18.21
C TRP A 566 25.45 12.04 19.40
N TYR A 567 26.22 12.95 19.99
CA TYR A 567 25.80 13.75 21.14
C TYR A 567 25.68 15.24 20.79
N GLY A 568 24.52 15.81 21.08
CA GLY A 568 24.24 17.24 20.98
C GLY A 568 24.00 17.85 22.36
N HIS A 569 24.55 19.04 22.59
CA HIS A 569 24.34 19.82 23.80
C HIS A 569 23.95 21.25 23.44
N GLU A 570 22.93 21.79 24.09
CA GLU A 570 22.55 23.18 23.91
C GLU A 570 23.51 24.12 24.65
N THR A 571 24.17 25.04 23.94
CA THR A 571 25.14 25.99 24.54
C THR A 571 24.61 27.41 24.70
N ASP A 572 23.35 27.70 24.35
CA ASP A 572 22.87 29.09 24.35
C ASP A 572 22.50 29.57 25.76
N ALA A 573 23.46 30.25 26.41
CA ALA A 573 23.32 30.81 27.75
C ALA A 573 22.28 31.96 27.86
N ALA A 574 21.63 32.33 26.76
CA ALA A 574 20.60 33.37 26.72
C ALA A 574 19.15 32.85 26.81
N ALA A 575 18.94 31.52 26.82
CA ALA A 575 17.62 30.95 27.08
C ALA A 575 17.12 31.40 28.46
N VAL A 576 15.95 32.05 28.48
CA VAL A 576 15.49 32.91 29.59
C VAL A 576 15.25 32.16 30.91
N ASP A 577 15.30 30.82 30.93
CA ASP A 577 15.02 30.00 32.12
C ASP A 577 16.12 28.97 32.49
N GLY A 578 17.31 29.00 31.86
CA GLY A 578 18.48 28.24 32.35
C GLY A 578 18.39 26.71 32.25
N HIS A 579 17.64 26.19 31.29
CA HIS A 579 17.59 24.75 30.99
C HIS A 579 18.65 24.40 29.95
N ALA A 580 19.43 23.35 30.19
CA ALA A 580 20.31 22.75 29.18
C ALA A 580 19.71 21.43 28.68
N PHE A 581 19.84 21.15 27.38
CA PHE A 581 19.35 19.92 26.76
C PHE A 581 20.51 19.06 26.26
N ASP A 582 20.47 17.77 26.58
CA ASP A 582 21.35 16.73 26.07
C ASP A 582 20.52 15.75 25.22
N ALA A 583 20.98 15.41 24.02
CA ALA A 583 20.34 14.38 23.20
C ALA A 583 21.37 13.48 22.52
N TRP A 584 20.99 12.21 22.38
CA TRP A 584 21.73 11.18 21.69
C TRP A 584 20.90 10.64 20.52
N TRP A 585 21.50 10.46 19.35
CA TRP A 585 20.84 9.87 18.19
C TRP A 585 21.64 8.77 17.51
N ASP A 586 20.95 7.76 17.00
CA ASP A 586 21.50 6.71 16.14
C ASP A 586 21.93 7.32 14.80
N SER A 587 23.20 7.14 14.47
CA SER A 587 23.84 7.77 13.32
C SER A 587 23.41 7.23 11.95
N GLU A 588 22.90 6.00 11.90
CA GLU A 588 22.48 5.33 10.67
C GLU A 588 20.97 5.48 10.45
N LYS A 589 20.20 5.49 11.54
CA LYS A 589 18.74 5.45 11.54
C LYS A 589 18.08 6.81 11.78
N GLY A 590 18.83 7.81 12.24
CA GLY A 590 18.31 9.16 12.52
C GLY A 590 17.34 9.20 13.70
N LEU A 591 17.39 8.20 14.58
CA LEU A 591 16.45 8.01 15.69
C LEU A 591 17.06 8.53 17.00
N ALA A 592 16.31 9.30 17.79
CA ALA A 592 16.76 9.71 19.11
C ALA A 592 16.81 8.48 20.03
N LEU A 593 17.91 8.24 20.74
CA LEU A 593 18.06 7.10 21.64
C LEU A 593 17.74 7.50 23.08
N GLU A 594 18.14 8.72 23.45
CA GLU A 594 17.89 9.30 24.77
C GLU A 594 17.89 10.82 24.67
N TRP A 595 17.13 11.50 25.54
CA TRP A 595 17.31 12.92 25.80
C TRP A 595 17.11 13.29 27.27
N ARG A 596 17.78 14.35 27.72
CA ARG A 596 17.74 14.88 29.10
C ARG A 596 17.64 16.40 29.12
N THR A 597 16.85 16.93 30.06
CA THR A 597 16.80 18.36 30.37
C THR A 597 17.42 18.62 31.75
N ALA A 598 18.56 19.31 31.83
CA ALA A 598 19.15 19.75 33.09
C ALA A 598 18.61 21.12 33.50
N GLY A 599 17.80 21.19 34.56
CA GLY A 599 17.35 22.44 35.19
C GLY A 599 18.08 22.72 36.51
N ASP A 600 18.63 23.93 36.68
CA ASP A 600 19.31 24.35 37.90
C ASP A 600 18.29 24.81 38.97
N ARG A 601 17.52 23.84 39.53
CA ARG A 601 16.87 23.83 40.87
C ARG A 601 15.79 22.74 40.99
N SER A 602 16.23 21.57 41.48
CA SER A 602 15.51 20.69 42.42
C SER A 602 14.09 20.18 42.15
N PHE A 603 13.46 20.31 40.97
CA PHE A 603 12.09 19.78 40.82
C PHE A 603 11.69 18.95 39.59
N PHE A 604 12.38 18.97 38.45
CA PHE A 604 12.02 18.06 37.34
C PHE A 604 13.24 17.67 36.51
N ASP A 605 13.60 16.38 36.51
CA ASP A 605 14.44 15.77 35.48
C ASP A 605 13.47 15.08 34.50
N ARG A 606 13.68 15.26 33.19
CA ARG A 606 12.90 14.59 32.15
C ARG A 606 13.83 13.72 31.35
N ARG A 607 13.51 12.43 31.28
CA ARG A 607 14.30 11.45 30.53
C ARG A 607 13.38 10.72 29.55
N GLY A 608 13.64 10.88 28.26
CA GLY A 608 13.01 10.06 27.22
C GLY A 608 13.93 8.91 26.85
N ILE A 609 13.41 7.68 26.86
CA ILE A 609 14.15 6.47 26.46
C ILE A 609 13.35 5.74 25.39
N LEU A 610 14.01 5.34 24.31
CA LEU A 610 13.39 4.46 23.31
C LEU A 610 13.04 3.11 23.96
N THR A 611 11.76 2.76 23.92
CA THR A 611 11.26 1.52 24.53
C THR A 611 10.86 0.45 23.52
N ASP A 612 10.47 0.86 22.30
CA ASP A 612 10.08 -0.08 21.25
C ASP A 612 10.35 0.48 19.84
N THR A 613 10.71 -0.37 18.88
CA THR A 613 10.84 -0.02 17.46
C THR A 613 10.81 -1.25 16.57
N ASP A 614 10.26 -1.11 15.36
CA ASP A 614 10.30 -2.15 14.32
C ASP A 614 11.61 -2.17 13.51
N ALA A 615 12.58 -1.32 13.86
CA ALA A 615 13.92 -1.36 13.31
C ALA A 615 14.69 -2.61 13.77
N PRO A 616 15.42 -3.32 12.88
CA PRO A 616 16.45 -4.25 13.33
C PRO A 616 17.55 -3.44 14.04
N LEU A 617 17.57 -3.48 15.37
CA LEU A 617 18.71 -2.97 16.15
C LEU A 617 19.93 -3.81 15.74
N ALA A 618 21.04 -3.14 15.41
CA ALA A 618 22.25 -3.87 14.99
C ALA A 618 22.76 -4.70 16.18
N ASP A 619 23.27 -5.90 15.91
CA ASP A 619 23.80 -6.87 16.90
C ASP A 619 24.74 -6.25 17.95
#